data_AF-A0A0S7WZG5-F1
#
_entry.id   AF-A0A0S7WZG5-F1
#
_cell.length_a   1.000
_cell.length_b   1.000
_cell.length_c   1.000
_cell.angle_alpha   90.00
_cell.angle_beta   90.00
_cell.angle_gamma   90.00
#
_symmetry.space_group_name_H-M   'P 1'
#
loop_
_entity.id
_entity.type
_entity.pdbx_description
1 polymer ?
#
loop_
_entity_poly.entity_id
_entity_poly.type
_entity_poly.pdbx_seq_one_letter_code
_entity_poly.pdbx_strand_id
1 'polypeptide(L)'
;MRAKQVPEETVGRLLAYLRTLWCLQDEGVGTVSSQRLAQLCHVKSSMVRKDFSYFGEFGTPGVGYSVRGMIQQLRKILKLDRGLKAALVGVGNVGRALLLYPGFREEGFQIVAAFDNDPEKVGQRVNDVVIEHLDDLQKRVREKGIRLGILATPVSEAPHVSEQMAQAGLKAILSFAPCQLNMPKGVTVHCVDLAMEMARLVYHL
;
A
#
# COMPACT_ATOMS: atom_id res chain seq x y z
N MET A 1 -21.42 -15.81 -5.13
CA MET A 1 -21.82 -14.98 -3.96
C MET A 1 -21.60 -13.52 -4.31
N ARG A 2 -22.65 -12.69 -4.29
CA ARG A 2 -22.54 -11.24 -4.54
C ARG A 2 -21.74 -10.61 -3.40
N ALA A 3 -20.55 -10.09 -3.69
CA ALA A 3 -19.83 -9.24 -2.74
C ALA A 3 -20.73 -8.03 -2.46
N LYS A 4 -21.24 -7.90 -1.23
CA LYS A 4 -21.78 -6.60 -0.78
C LYS A 4 -20.70 -5.56 -1.03
N GLN A 5 -21.06 -4.45 -1.65
CA GLN A 5 -20.15 -3.35 -1.92
C GLN A 5 -19.59 -2.87 -0.58
N VAL A 6 -18.33 -3.20 -0.29
CA VAL A 6 -17.67 -2.88 0.96
C VAL A 6 -17.42 -1.37 0.98
N PRO A 7 -17.85 -0.63 2.01
CA PRO A 7 -17.55 0.79 2.12
C PRO A 7 -16.04 1.05 2.14
N GLU A 8 -15.56 2.09 1.48
CA GLU A 8 -14.13 2.44 1.43
C GLU A 8 -13.52 2.63 2.83
N GLU A 9 -14.25 3.26 3.75
CA GLU A 9 -13.86 3.39 5.15
C GLU A 9 -13.61 2.04 5.84
N THR A 10 -14.33 1.00 5.42
CA THR A 10 -14.14 -0.36 5.94
C THR A 10 -12.78 -0.88 5.50
N VAL A 11 -12.37 -0.66 4.25
CA VAL A 11 -11.06 -1.09 3.75
C VAL A 11 -9.93 -0.45 4.56
N GLY A 12 -10.02 0.84 4.86
CA GLY A 12 -9.06 1.52 5.73
C GLY A 12 -8.98 0.89 7.13
N ARG A 13 -10.14 0.57 7.73
CA ARG A 13 -10.17 -0.14 9.03
C ARG A 13 -9.63 -1.56 8.96
N LEU A 14 -9.86 -2.29 7.86
CA LEU A 14 -9.30 -3.63 7.68
C LEU A 14 -7.77 -3.63 7.66
N LEU A 15 -7.15 -2.60 7.05
CA LEU A 15 -5.69 -2.42 7.10
C LEU A 15 -5.21 -2.15 8.53
N ALA A 16 -5.92 -1.31 9.29
CA ALA A 16 -5.60 -1.06 10.70
C ALA A 16 -5.73 -2.32 11.57
N TYR A 17 -6.78 -3.12 11.35
CA TYR A 17 -6.94 -4.41 12.02
C TYR A 17 -5.80 -5.36 11.66
N LEU A 18 -5.41 -5.45 10.38
CA LEU A 18 -4.32 -6.32 9.92
C LEU A 18 -3.00 -5.97 10.61
N ARG A 19 -2.65 -4.68 10.65
CA ARG A 19 -1.45 -4.20 11.35
C ARG A 19 -1.45 -4.55 12.83
N THR A 20 -2.58 -4.32 13.50
CA THR A 20 -2.73 -4.66 14.93
C THR A 20 -2.58 -6.17 15.17
N LEU A 21 -3.13 -6.98 14.28
CA LEU A 21 -3.03 -8.44 14.36
C LEU A 21 -1.60 -8.93 14.16
N TRP A 22 -0.78 -8.28 13.33
CA TRP A 22 0.66 -8.59 13.25
C TRP A 22 1.37 -8.31 14.55
N CYS A 23 1.15 -7.15 15.18
CA CYS A 23 1.73 -6.87 16.49
C CYS A 23 1.34 -7.93 17.54
N LEU A 24 0.06 -8.32 17.57
CA LEU A 24 -0.41 -9.39 18.46
C LEU A 24 0.22 -10.75 18.14
N GLN A 25 0.47 -11.03 16.86
CA GLN A 25 1.15 -12.26 16.43
C GLN A 25 2.61 -12.27 16.90
N ASP A 26 3.32 -11.14 16.79
CA ASP A 26 4.70 -11.00 17.25
C ASP A 26 4.80 -11.11 18.79
N GLU A 27 3.77 -10.67 19.50
CA GLU A 27 3.60 -10.88 20.95
C GLU A 27 3.20 -12.32 21.33
N GLY A 28 2.99 -13.22 20.36
CA GLY A 28 2.61 -14.62 20.60
C GLY A 28 1.14 -14.83 20.98
N VAL A 29 0.28 -13.84 20.75
CA VAL A 29 -1.16 -13.92 21.07
C VAL A 29 -1.87 -14.83 20.08
N GLY A 30 -2.47 -15.92 20.58
CA GLY A 30 -3.20 -16.88 19.75
C GLY A 30 -4.61 -16.42 19.35
N THR A 31 -5.34 -15.79 20.27
CA THR A 31 -6.71 -15.32 20.08
C THR A 31 -6.94 -13.91 20.62
N VAL A 32 -7.82 -13.15 19.98
CA VAL A 32 -8.16 -11.77 20.39
C VAL A 32 -9.67 -11.57 20.38
N SER A 33 -10.22 -10.87 21.38
CA SER A 33 -11.65 -10.53 21.41
C SER A 33 -11.96 -9.30 20.55
N SER A 34 -13.23 -9.14 20.15
CA SER A 34 -13.66 -7.94 19.42
C SER A 34 -13.52 -6.66 20.25
N GLN A 35 -13.66 -6.73 21.57
CA GLN A 35 -13.40 -5.61 22.47
C GLN A 35 -11.93 -5.23 22.49
N ARG A 36 -11.03 -6.20 22.62
CA ARG A 36 -9.59 -5.93 22.67
C ARG A 36 -9.09 -5.38 21.34
N LEU A 37 -9.49 -5.99 20.22
CA LEU A 37 -9.12 -5.50 18.89
C LEU A 37 -9.65 -4.08 18.64
N ALA A 38 -10.90 -3.81 19.06
CA ALA A 38 -11.49 -2.48 18.93
C ALA A 38 -10.77 -1.41 19.75
N GLN A 39 -10.34 -1.74 20.97
CA GLN A 39 -9.54 -0.84 21.81
C GLN A 39 -8.21 -0.48 21.15
N LEU A 40 -7.48 -1.48 20.64
CA LEU A 40 -6.19 -1.28 19.98
C LEU A 40 -6.31 -0.47 18.68
N CYS A 41 -7.44 -0.59 17.99
CA CYS A 41 -7.69 0.13 16.74
C CYS A 41 -8.48 1.43 16.91
N HIS A 42 -8.77 1.84 18.16
CA HIS A 42 -9.58 3.03 18.49
C HIS A 42 -10.95 3.08 17.79
N VAL A 43 -11.63 1.93 17.69
CA VAL A 43 -12.99 1.81 17.14
C VAL A 43 -13.96 1.18 18.14
N LYS A 44 -15.25 1.13 17.80
CA LYS A 44 -16.26 0.42 18.60
C LYS A 44 -16.22 -1.09 18.29
N SER A 45 -16.39 -1.93 19.31
CA SER A 45 -16.45 -3.40 19.11
C SER A 45 -17.60 -3.86 18.21
N SER A 46 -18.70 -3.10 18.18
CA SER A 46 -19.79 -3.29 17.23
C SER A 46 -19.35 -3.03 15.78
N MET A 47 -18.45 -2.06 15.56
CA MET A 47 -17.89 -1.76 14.24
C MET A 47 -17.01 -2.91 13.75
N VAL A 48 -16.12 -3.44 14.60
CA VAL A 48 -15.28 -4.61 14.26
C VAL A 48 -16.14 -5.79 13.79
N ARG A 49 -17.19 -6.13 14.56
CA ARG A 49 -18.12 -7.21 14.20
C ARG A 49 -18.86 -6.93 12.88
N LYS A 50 -19.29 -5.68 12.67
CA LYS A 50 -19.97 -5.25 11.45
C LYS A 50 -19.03 -5.37 10.24
N ASP A 51 -17.82 -4.83 10.35
CA ASP A 51 -16.80 -4.86 9.29
C ASP A 51 -16.49 -6.31 8.86
N PHE A 52 -16.31 -7.22 9.82
CA PHE A 52 -16.02 -8.62 9.52
C PHE A 52 -17.22 -9.39 8.96
N SER A 53 -18.44 -9.05 9.37
CA SER A 53 -19.65 -9.70 8.84
C SER A 53 -19.87 -9.48 7.33
N TYR A 54 -19.22 -8.49 6.71
CA TYR A 54 -19.24 -8.32 5.25
C TYR A 54 -18.53 -9.46 4.50
N PHE A 55 -17.62 -10.20 5.17
CA PHE A 55 -16.73 -11.16 4.52
C PHE A 55 -16.94 -12.61 4.97
N GLY A 56 -17.96 -12.86 5.80
CA GLY A 56 -18.31 -14.18 6.31
C GLY A 56 -18.32 -14.23 7.84
N GLU A 57 -18.29 -15.44 8.38
CA GLU A 57 -18.21 -15.65 9.82
C GLU A 57 -16.75 -15.57 10.28
N PHE A 58 -16.49 -14.58 11.13
CA PHE A 58 -15.19 -14.41 11.79
C PHE A 58 -15.32 -14.79 13.27
N GLY A 59 -14.36 -15.60 13.73
CA GLY A 59 -14.22 -15.97 15.12
C GLY A 59 -15.25 -16.98 15.62
N THR A 60 -15.19 -17.25 16.92
CA THR A 60 -16.09 -18.19 17.60
C THR A 60 -16.69 -17.50 18.82
N PRO A 61 -18.03 -17.52 19.00
CA PRO A 61 -18.67 -16.97 20.19
C PRO A 61 -18.02 -17.50 21.47
N GLY A 62 -17.71 -16.61 22.42
CA GLY A 62 -17.06 -16.96 23.69
C GLY A 62 -15.53 -17.17 23.62
N VAL A 63 -14.95 -17.35 22.42
CA VAL A 63 -13.49 -17.55 22.24
C VAL A 63 -12.82 -16.33 21.61
N GLY A 64 -13.49 -15.64 20.69
CA GLY A 64 -12.94 -14.53 19.93
C GLY A 64 -12.37 -14.96 18.58
N TYR A 65 -11.39 -14.24 18.08
CA TYR A 65 -10.81 -14.46 16.76
C TYR A 65 -9.42 -15.08 16.85
N SER A 66 -9.14 -16.11 16.06
CA SER A 66 -7.77 -16.60 15.88
C SER A 66 -6.93 -15.53 15.18
N VAL A 67 -5.86 -15.06 15.81
CA VAL A 67 -4.99 -14.00 15.27
C VAL A 67 -4.41 -14.45 13.92
N ARG A 68 -3.80 -15.64 13.86
CA ARG A 68 -3.23 -16.20 12.64
C ARG A 68 -4.29 -16.39 11.54
N GLY A 69 -5.45 -16.95 11.88
CA GLY A 69 -6.54 -17.18 10.93
C GLY A 69 -7.07 -15.87 10.35
N MET A 70 -7.21 -14.86 11.19
CA MET A 70 -7.62 -13.52 10.79
C MET A 70 -6.64 -12.85 9.84
N ILE A 71 -5.34 -12.89 10.14
CA ILE A 71 -4.30 -12.34 9.25
C ILE A 71 -4.43 -12.97 7.85
N GLN A 72 -4.56 -14.30 7.78
CA GLN A 72 -4.70 -15.00 6.50
C GLN A 72 -5.96 -14.58 5.73
N GLN A 73 -7.11 -14.51 6.41
CA GLN A 73 -8.37 -14.09 5.80
C GLN A 73 -8.34 -12.64 5.33
N LEU A 74 -7.85 -11.72 6.17
CA LEU A 74 -7.75 -10.30 5.83
C LEU A 74 -6.79 -10.06 4.67
N ARG A 75 -5.62 -10.73 4.63
CA ARG A 75 -4.71 -10.65 3.48
C ARG A 75 -5.37 -11.09 2.18
N LYS A 76 -6.18 -12.16 2.21
CA LYS A 76 -6.93 -12.63 1.03
C LYS A 76 -8.01 -11.64 0.59
N ILE A 77 -8.73 -11.05 1.54
CA ILE A 77 -9.77 -10.04 1.27
C ILE A 77 -9.15 -8.79 0.64
N LEU A 78 -8.04 -8.32 1.23
CA LEU A 78 -7.28 -7.14 0.80
C LEU A 78 -6.39 -7.42 -0.42
N LYS A 79 -6.29 -8.69 -0.87
CA LYS A 79 -5.46 -9.14 -1.99
C LYS A 79 -3.96 -8.87 -1.79
N LEU A 80 -3.50 -8.94 -0.54
CA LEU A 80 -2.10 -8.77 -0.09
C LEU A 80 -1.32 -10.10 -0.03
N ASP A 81 -1.86 -11.16 -0.63
CA ASP A 81 -1.32 -12.52 -0.63
C ASP A 81 -0.38 -12.82 -1.82
N ARG A 82 -0.21 -11.87 -2.75
CA ARG A 82 0.41 -12.14 -4.07
C ARG A 82 1.81 -11.59 -4.33
N GLY A 83 2.50 -11.03 -3.33
CA GLY A 83 3.80 -10.38 -3.57
C GLY A 83 3.66 -9.30 -4.64
N LEU A 84 2.90 -8.26 -4.31
CA LEU A 84 2.48 -7.25 -5.27
C LEU A 84 3.70 -6.46 -5.75
N LYS A 85 4.05 -6.66 -7.02
CA LYS A 85 5.19 -6.00 -7.65
C LYS A 85 4.88 -4.54 -7.96
N ALA A 86 5.79 -3.67 -7.54
CA ALA A 86 5.76 -2.24 -7.80
C ALA A 86 7.00 -1.78 -8.59
N ALA A 87 6.82 -0.75 -9.40
CA ALA A 87 7.90 0.04 -9.99
C ALA A 87 7.99 1.40 -9.27
N LEU A 88 9.20 1.87 -9.01
CA LEU A 88 9.44 3.20 -8.46
C LEU A 88 10.07 4.10 -9.53
N VAL A 89 9.54 5.31 -9.72
CA VAL A 89 10.08 6.30 -10.66
C VAL A 89 10.49 7.56 -9.89
N GLY A 90 11.73 8.01 -10.11
CA GLY A 90 12.37 9.09 -9.37
C GLY A 90 13.13 8.55 -8.16
N VAL A 91 14.45 8.33 -8.31
CA VAL A 91 15.33 7.83 -7.25
C VAL A 91 16.15 8.97 -6.66
N GLY A 92 15.46 10.06 -6.28
CA GLY A 92 16.01 11.11 -5.41
C GLY A 92 16.04 10.67 -3.95
N ASN A 93 16.08 11.64 -3.02
CA ASN A 93 16.11 11.37 -1.58
C ASN A 93 14.91 10.53 -1.12
N VAL A 94 13.69 10.93 -1.52
CA VAL A 94 12.45 10.22 -1.16
C VAL A 94 12.41 8.84 -1.80
N GLY A 95 12.67 8.75 -3.12
CA GLY A 95 12.67 7.46 -3.82
C GLY A 95 13.67 6.45 -3.23
N ARG A 96 14.87 6.90 -2.89
CA ARG A 96 15.89 6.07 -2.23
C ARG A 96 15.44 5.62 -0.84
N ALA A 97 14.83 6.50 -0.04
CA ALA A 97 14.29 6.13 1.26
C ALA A 97 13.18 5.06 1.13
N LEU A 98 12.30 5.20 0.13
CA LEU A 98 11.23 4.22 -0.14
C LEU A 98 11.77 2.86 -0.58
N LEU A 99 12.87 2.81 -1.35
CA LEU A 99 13.54 1.55 -1.71
C LEU A 99 14.16 0.82 -0.50
N LEU A 100 14.53 1.57 0.54
CA LEU A 100 15.11 1.05 1.77
C LEU A 100 14.06 0.71 2.83
N TYR A 101 12.80 1.10 2.63
CA TYR A 101 11.76 0.95 3.64
C TYR A 101 11.27 -0.51 3.75
N PRO A 102 11.52 -1.21 4.88
CA PRO A 102 11.14 -2.62 5.03
C PRO A 102 9.62 -2.82 5.09
N GLY A 103 8.86 -1.80 5.51
CA GLY A 103 7.41 -1.88 5.67
C GLY A 103 6.67 -2.24 4.38
N PHE A 104 7.21 -1.93 3.20
CA PHE A 104 6.62 -2.43 1.95
C PHE A 104 6.62 -3.96 1.89
N ARG A 105 7.75 -4.61 2.22
CA ARG A 105 7.88 -6.07 2.20
C ARG A 105 6.99 -6.73 3.25
N GLU A 106 6.91 -6.14 4.45
CA GLU A 106 6.03 -6.57 5.54
C GLU A 106 4.57 -6.58 5.12
N GLU A 107 4.15 -5.56 4.37
CA GLU A 107 2.80 -5.41 3.82
C GLU A 107 2.55 -6.23 2.53
N GLY A 108 3.55 -7.00 2.07
CA GLY A 108 3.44 -7.86 0.88
C GLY A 108 3.66 -7.15 -0.45
N PHE A 109 4.21 -5.94 -0.44
CA PHE A 109 4.65 -5.20 -1.62
C PHE A 109 6.14 -5.40 -1.87
N GLN A 110 6.52 -5.55 -3.14
CA GLN A 110 7.92 -5.66 -3.54
C GLN A 110 8.21 -4.65 -4.64
N ILE A 111 9.09 -3.69 -4.36
CA ILE A 111 9.63 -2.82 -5.40
C ILE A 111 10.66 -3.64 -6.19
N VAL A 112 10.33 -3.98 -7.43
CA VAL A 112 11.14 -4.89 -8.28
C VAL A 112 11.87 -4.17 -9.41
N ALA A 113 11.60 -2.87 -9.61
CA ALA A 113 12.24 -2.03 -10.60
C ALA A 113 12.23 -0.58 -10.10
N ALA A 114 13.31 0.15 -10.38
CA ALA A 114 13.47 1.56 -10.07
C ALA A 114 13.98 2.30 -11.31
N PHE A 115 13.49 3.52 -11.53
CA PHE A 115 13.78 4.30 -12.74
C PHE A 115 14.16 5.74 -12.41
N ASP A 116 15.15 6.29 -13.11
CA ASP A 116 15.54 7.70 -13.05
C ASP A 116 16.09 8.14 -14.44
N ASN A 117 16.07 9.44 -14.72
CA ASN A 117 16.64 10.00 -15.96
C ASN A 117 18.08 10.48 -15.76
N ASP A 118 18.51 10.62 -14.51
CA ASP A 118 19.86 11.06 -14.17
C ASP A 118 20.89 9.97 -14.54
N PRO A 119 21.76 10.21 -15.54
CA PRO A 119 22.75 9.22 -15.98
C PRO A 119 23.74 8.83 -14.88
N GLU A 120 23.96 9.69 -13.88
CA GLU A 120 24.84 9.37 -12.75
C GLU A 120 24.21 8.31 -11.84
N LYS A 121 22.88 8.25 -11.77
CA LYS A 121 22.14 7.27 -10.95
C LYS A 121 21.87 5.97 -11.70
N VAL A 122 21.64 6.03 -13.01
CA VAL A 122 21.36 4.85 -13.82
C VAL A 122 22.52 3.85 -13.70
N GLY A 123 22.19 2.58 -13.44
CA GLY A 123 23.16 1.51 -13.19
C GLY A 123 23.57 1.36 -11.72
N GLN A 124 23.32 2.35 -10.85
CA GLN A 124 23.53 2.18 -9.42
C GLN A 124 22.53 1.17 -8.83
N ARG A 125 22.89 0.60 -7.67
CA ARG A 125 22.07 -0.37 -6.95
C ARG A 125 21.65 0.16 -5.58
N VAL A 126 20.38 -0.01 -5.25
CA VAL A 126 19.82 0.24 -3.91
C VAL A 126 19.14 -1.05 -3.46
N ASN A 127 19.64 -1.67 -2.38
CA ASN A 127 19.28 -3.04 -1.99
C ASN A 127 19.47 -4.03 -3.17
N ASP A 128 18.41 -4.74 -3.54
CA ASP A 128 18.40 -5.74 -4.60
C ASP A 128 17.91 -5.16 -5.95
N VAL A 129 17.72 -3.85 -6.04
CA VAL A 129 17.13 -3.17 -7.20
C VAL A 129 18.19 -2.29 -7.88
N VAL A 130 18.41 -2.53 -9.17
CA VAL A 130 19.24 -1.68 -10.03
C VAL A 130 18.35 -0.55 -10.57
N ILE A 131 18.89 0.67 -10.57
CA ILE A 131 18.25 1.84 -11.17
C ILE A 131 18.42 1.74 -12.68
N GLU A 132 17.31 1.71 -13.41
CA GLU A 132 17.26 1.63 -14.87
C GLU A 132 16.87 3.00 -15.45
N HIS A 133 17.16 3.24 -16.73
CA HIS A 133 16.71 4.48 -17.38
C HIS A 133 15.19 4.44 -17.56
N LEU A 134 14.51 5.59 -17.48
CA LEU A 134 13.05 5.66 -17.58
C LEU A 134 12.49 5.08 -18.88
N ASP A 135 13.26 5.12 -19.97
CA ASP A 135 12.88 4.54 -21.27
C ASP A 135 12.62 3.03 -21.18
N ASP A 136 13.26 2.33 -20.25
CA ASP A 136 13.05 0.88 -20.03
C ASP A 136 11.76 0.57 -19.25
N LEU A 137 11.04 1.59 -18.76
CA LEU A 137 9.86 1.44 -17.91
C LEU A 137 8.82 0.51 -18.54
N GLN A 138 8.40 0.79 -19.78
CA GLN A 138 7.35 0.00 -20.44
C GLN A 138 7.75 -1.46 -20.62
N LYS A 139 9.00 -1.70 -21.00
CA LYS A 139 9.56 -3.05 -21.17
C LYS A 139 9.53 -3.81 -19.83
N ARG A 140 10.08 -3.21 -18.77
CA ARG A 140 10.15 -3.83 -17.45
C ARG A 140 8.80 -4.09 -16.80
N VAL A 141 7.86 -3.17 -16.98
CA VAL A 141 6.49 -3.32 -16.49
C VAL A 141 5.84 -4.56 -17.10
N ARG A 142 5.99 -4.74 -18.41
CA ARG A 142 5.45 -5.92 -19.13
C ARG A 142 6.17 -7.20 -18.71
N GLU A 143 7.50 -7.23 -18.73
CA GLU A 143 8.30 -8.42 -18.39
C GLU A 143 8.03 -8.93 -16.97
N LYS A 144 7.95 -8.02 -15.99
CA LYS A 144 7.78 -8.40 -14.58
C LYS A 144 6.31 -8.49 -14.16
N GLY A 145 5.36 -8.10 -15.02
CA GLY A 145 3.93 -8.07 -14.71
C GLY A 145 3.57 -7.03 -13.63
N ILE A 146 4.22 -5.86 -13.66
CA ILE A 146 4.06 -4.80 -12.66
C ILE A 146 2.72 -4.10 -12.88
N ARG A 147 1.96 -3.87 -11.80
CA ARG A 147 0.67 -3.16 -11.86
C ARG A 147 0.60 -1.95 -10.93
N LEU A 148 1.53 -1.85 -9.99
CA LEU A 148 1.63 -0.77 -9.01
C LEU A 148 2.83 0.12 -9.30
N GLY A 149 2.68 1.42 -9.04
CA GLY A 149 3.72 2.41 -9.23
C GLY A 149 3.90 3.29 -8.02
N ILE A 150 5.12 3.72 -7.78
CA ILE A 150 5.47 4.78 -6.84
C ILE A 150 6.08 5.91 -7.65
N LEU A 151 5.50 7.10 -7.57
CA LEU A 151 5.99 8.31 -8.23
C LEU A 151 6.64 9.20 -7.18
N ALA A 152 7.95 9.37 -7.27
CA ALA A 152 8.77 10.15 -6.34
C ALA A 152 9.67 11.16 -7.09
N THR A 153 9.14 11.72 -8.18
CA THR A 153 9.78 12.77 -8.98
C THR A 153 9.45 14.16 -8.44
N PRO A 154 10.18 15.21 -8.86
CA PRO A 154 9.76 16.59 -8.64
C PRO A 154 8.34 16.86 -9.18
N VAL A 155 7.66 17.84 -8.59
CA VAL A 155 6.28 18.22 -8.95
C VAL A 155 6.14 18.60 -10.42
N SER A 156 7.15 19.25 -11.00
CA SER A 156 7.16 19.66 -12.41
C SER A 156 7.06 18.48 -13.37
N GLU A 157 7.67 17.35 -13.02
CA GLU A 157 7.75 16.15 -13.86
C GLU A 157 6.58 15.18 -13.61
N ALA A 158 5.90 15.30 -12.48
CA ALA A 158 4.91 14.33 -12.02
C ALA A 158 3.77 14.07 -13.04
N PRO A 159 3.18 15.09 -13.71
CA PRO A 159 2.17 14.85 -14.74
C PRO A 159 2.70 13.99 -15.88
N HIS A 160 3.84 14.35 -16.46
CA HIS A 160 4.43 13.65 -17.60
C HIS A 160 4.79 12.20 -17.26
N VAL A 161 5.47 11.99 -16.13
CA VAL A 161 5.92 10.67 -15.70
C VAL A 161 4.72 9.79 -15.31
N SER A 162 3.70 10.34 -14.66
CA SER A 162 2.48 9.58 -14.33
C SER A 162 1.75 9.08 -15.57
N GLU A 163 1.73 9.88 -16.65
CA GLU A 163 1.17 9.48 -17.93
C GLU A 163 1.99 8.34 -18.56
N GLN A 164 3.32 8.44 -18.57
CA GLN A 164 4.20 7.35 -19.03
C GLN A 164 3.99 6.06 -18.23
N MET A 165 3.81 6.16 -16.90
CA MET A 165 3.48 5.02 -16.05
C MET A 165 2.13 4.39 -16.43
N ALA A 166 1.11 5.21 -16.70
CA ALA A 166 -0.18 4.70 -17.17
C ALA A 166 -0.06 4.00 -18.53
N GLN A 167 0.67 4.58 -19.49
CA GLN A 167 0.93 4.01 -20.81
C GLN A 167 1.77 2.73 -20.76
N ALA A 168 2.65 2.60 -19.76
CA ALA A 168 3.40 1.38 -19.49
C ALA A 168 2.51 0.22 -19.02
N GLY A 169 1.30 0.50 -18.54
CA GLY A 169 0.31 -0.49 -18.12
C GLY A 169 0.05 -0.53 -16.62
N LEU A 170 0.63 0.40 -15.84
CA LEU A 170 0.35 0.53 -14.42
C LEU A 170 -1.13 0.90 -14.19
N LYS A 171 -1.72 0.36 -13.13
CA LYS A 171 -3.15 0.52 -12.80
C LYS A 171 -3.39 1.29 -11.51
N ALA A 172 -2.41 1.32 -10.61
CA ALA A 172 -2.45 2.16 -9.43
C ALA A 172 -1.09 2.80 -9.18
N ILE A 173 -1.09 4.08 -8.82
CA ILE A 173 0.12 4.87 -8.58
C ILE A 173 -0.02 5.56 -7.22
N LEU A 174 0.98 5.38 -6.37
CA LEU A 174 1.19 6.15 -5.14
C LEU A 174 2.12 7.31 -5.47
N SER A 175 1.63 8.54 -5.41
CA SER A 175 2.40 9.75 -5.72
C SER A 175 2.86 10.45 -4.45
N PHE A 176 4.15 10.74 -4.35
CA PHE A 176 4.73 11.63 -3.33
C PHE A 176 4.97 13.05 -3.86
N ALA A 177 4.54 13.34 -5.09
CA ALA A 177 4.51 14.70 -5.62
C ALA A 177 3.21 15.38 -5.15
N PRO A 178 3.28 16.51 -4.41
CA PRO A 178 2.11 17.25 -3.92
C PRO A 178 1.42 18.03 -5.06
N CYS A 179 0.83 17.30 -6.01
CA CYS A 179 0.04 17.87 -7.10
C CYS A 179 -1.15 16.99 -7.47
N GLN A 180 -2.13 17.61 -8.14
CA GLN A 180 -3.25 16.88 -8.73
C GLN A 180 -2.81 16.29 -10.07
N LEU A 181 -3.04 14.99 -10.24
CA LEU A 181 -2.70 14.25 -11.46
C LEU A 181 -3.98 13.81 -12.17
N ASN A 182 -4.13 14.24 -13.42
CA ASN A 182 -5.24 13.84 -14.27
C ASN A 182 -4.90 12.51 -14.96
N MET A 183 -5.64 11.45 -14.62
CA MET A 183 -5.33 10.11 -15.12
C MET A 183 -6.38 9.57 -16.09
N PRO A 184 -5.97 8.75 -17.07
CA PRO A 184 -6.90 8.03 -17.92
C PRO A 184 -7.80 7.09 -17.11
N LYS A 185 -8.99 6.80 -17.65
CA LYS A 185 -9.94 5.86 -17.03
C LYS A 185 -9.28 4.51 -16.76
N GLY A 186 -9.46 4.01 -15.55
CA GLY A 186 -8.92 2.71 -15.12
C GLY A 186 -7.50 2.76 -14.55
N VAL A 187 -6.94 3.96 -14.34
CA VAL A 187 -5.74 4.16 -13.52
C VAL A 187 -6.13 4.99 -12.30
N THR A 188 -5.78 4.49 -11.11
CA THR A 188 -6.03 5.17 -9.84
C THR A 188 -4.74 5.81 -9.34
N VAL A 189 -4.80 7.05 -8.88
CA VAL A 189 -3.68 7.72 -8.22
C VAL A 189 -4.09 8.06 -6.79
N HIS A 190 -3.19 7.81 -5.85
CA HIS A 190 -3.28 8.30 -4.49
C HIS A 190 -2.08 9.21 -4.21
N CYS A 191 -2.33 10.49 -3.92
CA CYS A 191 -1.28 11.46 -3.59
C CYS A 191 -1.07 11.53 -2.08
N VAL A 192 0.18 11.44 -1.65
CA VAL A 192 0.63 11.61 -0.28
C VAL A 192 1.39 12.92 -0.17
N ASP A 193 0.83 13.85 0.59
CA ASP A 193 1.47 15.12 0.92
C ASP A 193 1.77 15.15 2.41
N LEU A 194 3.01 14.81 2.77
CA LEU A 194 3.45 14.72 4.16
C LEU A 194 3.33 16.08 4.90
N ALA A 195 3.48 17.20 4.19
CA ALA A 195 3.37 18.52 4.79
C ALA A 195 1.90 18.83 5.14
N MET A 196 0.97 18.48 4.25
CA MET A 196 -0.47 18.59 4.55
C MET A 196 -0.91 17.64 5.65
N GLU A 197 -0.36 16.43 5.71
CA GLU A 197 -0.63 15.51 6.82
C GLU A 197 -0.13 16.08 8.17
N MET A 198 1.03 16.75 8.20
CA MET A 198 1.47 17.49 9.39
C MET A 198 0.54 18.66 9.73
N ALA A 199 0.09 19.43 8.74
CA ALA A 199 -0.83 20.55 8.96
C ALA A 199 -2.17 20.10 9.55
N ARG A 200 -2.68 18.92 9.18
CA ARG A 200 -3.86 18.31 9.80
C ARG A 200 -3.66 18.07 11.29
N LEU A 201 -2.47 17.66 11.72
CA LEU A 201 -2.18 17.47 13.15
C LEU A 201 -2.25 18.79 13.91
N VAL A 202 -1.75 19.88 13.31
CA VAL A 202 -1.79 21.22 13.91
C VAL A 202 -3.22 21.70 14.14
N TYR A 203 -4.18 21.35 13.27
CA TYR A 203 -5.59 21.69 13.47
C TYR A 203 -6.19 21.10 14.77
N HIS A 204 -5.59 20.04 15.31
CA HIS A 204 -6.04 19.39 16.54
C HIS A 204 -5.26 19.84 17.79
N LEU A 205 -4.31 20.78 17.65
CA LEU A 205 -3.65 21.48 18.75
C LEU A 205 -4.48 22.70 19.17
#